data_AF-A0A523XXH7-F1
#
_entry.id   AF-A0A523XXH7-F1
#
_cell.length_a   1.000
_cell.length_b   1.000
_cell.length_c   1.000
_cell.angle_alpha   90.00
_cell.angle_beta   90.00
_cell.angle_gamma   90.00
#
_symmetry.space_group_name_H-M   'P 1'
#
loop_
_entity.id
_entity.type
_entity.pdbx_description
1 polymer ?
#
loop_
_entity_poly.entity_id
_entity_poly.type
_entity_poly.pdbx_seq_one_letter_code
_entity_poly.pdbx_strand_id
1 'polypeptide(L)' 'MALSGLEIYKLLPKTNCKDCNYPTCLAFAMKLAAKQAALKDCPHVSEEA' A
#
# COMPACT_ATOMS: atom_id res chain seq x y z
N MET A 1 -9.22 13.11 -8.96
CA MET A 1 -8.50 13.39 -7.69
C MET A 1 -7.41 12.33 -7.56
N ALA A 2 -6.18 12.70 -7.18
CA ALA A 2 -5.19 11.70 -6.82
C ALA A 2 -5.69 10.98 -5.55
N LEU A 3 -5.75 9.64 -5.57
CA LEU A 3 -6.10 8.88 -4.37
C LEU A 3 -5.14 9.29 -3.25
N SER A 4 -5.68 9.70 -2.10
CA SER A 4 -4.86 10.01 -0.95
C SER A 4 -4.23 8.73 -0.41
N GLY A 5 -3.05 8.82 0.21
CA GLY A 5 -2.44 7.66 0.86
C GLY A 5 -3.34 7.04 1.95
N LEU A 6 -4.26 7.82 2.51
CA LEU A 6 -5.30 7.33 3.42
C LEU A 6 -6.36 6.46 2.72
N GLU A 7 -6.78 6.82 1.51
CA GLU A 7 -7.72 6.01 0.72
C GLU A 7 -7.07 4.70 0.27
N ILE A 8 -5.81 4.75 -0.18
CA ILE A 8 -5.05 3.54 -0.53
C ILE A 8 -4.89 2.65 0.70
N TYR A 9 -4.56 3.22 1.85
CA TYR A 9 -4.43 2.48 3.11
C TYR A 9 -5.72 1.73 3.50
N LYS A 10 -6.90 2.26 3.16
CA LYS A 10 -8.17 1.58 3.43
C LYS A 10 -8.32 0.27 2.63
N LEU A 11 -7.77 0.22 1.43
CA LEU A 11 -7.78 -0.92 0.51
C LEU A 11 -6.69 -1.94 0.80
N LEU A 12 -5.66 -1.58 1.57
CA LEU A 12 -4.59 -2.50 1.94
C LEU A 12 -5.01 -3.47 3.06
N PRO A 13 -4.34 -4.63 3.20
CA PRO A 13 -4.60 -5.64 4.23
C PRO A 13 -4.38 -5.17 5.69
N LYS A 14 -3.70 -4.03 5.89
CA LYS A 14 -3.40 -3.43 7.22
C LYS A 14 -2.66 -4.36 8.19
N THR A 15 -1.97 -5.39 7.68
CA THR A 15 -1.22 -6.37 8.48
C THR A 15 0.08 -5.81 9.05
N ASN A 16 0.64 -4.77 8.43
CA ASN A 16 1.97 -4.23 8.73
C ASN A 16 3.07 -5.32 8.77
N CYS A 17 2.95 -6.34 7.92
CA CYS A 17 3.88 -7.49 7.88
C CYS A 17 5.31 -7.14 7.48
N LYS A 18 5.51 -6.00 6.79
CA LYS A 18 6.79 -5.53 6.24
C LYS A 18 7.37 -6.36 5.09
N ASP A 19 6.60 -7.31 4.55
CA ASP A 19 7.06 -8.14 3.42
C ASP A 19 7.25 -7.35 2.11
N CYS A 20 6.68 -6.15 2.03
CA CYS A 20 6.90 -5.17 0.95
C CYS A 20 8.09 -4.23 1.21
N ASN A 21 8.91 -4.50 2.23
CA ASN A 21 10.05 -3.68 2.68
C ASN A 21 9.67 -2.27 3.17
N TYR A 22 8.40 -2.05 3.53
CA TYR A 22 7.92 -0.82 4.17
C TYR A 22 7.61 -1.06 5.65
N PRO A 23 7.86 -0.07 6.54
CA PRO A 23 7.68 -0.24 7.98
C PRO A 23 6.22 -0.44 8.39
N THR A 24 5.27 0.08 7.61
CA THR A 24 3.82 -0.06 7.83
C THR A 24 3.07 -0.05 6.49
N CYS A 25 1.85 -0.57 6.48
CA CYS A 25 0.94 -0.47 5.32
C CYS A 25 0.61 0.99 5.00
N LEU A 26 0.56 1.87 6.00
CA LEU A 26 0.37 3.30 5.76
C LEU A 26 1.57 3.92 5.03
N ALA A 27 2.79 3.56 5.41
CA ALA A 27 4.00 4.03 4.72
C ALA A 27 4.01 3.55 3.25
N PHE A 28 3.65 2.29 3.01
CA PHE A 28 3.47 1.76 1.65
C PHE A 28 2.38 2.53 0.87
N ALA A 29 1.23 2.79 1.49
CA ALA A 29 0.14 3.54 0.87
C ALA A 29 0.53 4.98 0.48
N MET A 30 1.32 5.66 1.31
CA MET A 30 1.87 6.98 0.98
C MET A 30 2.83 6.94 -0.21
N LYS A 31 3.66 5.88 -0.29
CA LYS A 31 4.57 5.67 -1.42
C LYS A 31 3.82 5.33 -2.71
N LEU A 32 2.76 4.53 -2.63
CA LEU A 32 1.83 4.29 -3.75
C LEU A 32 1.17 5.58 -4.23
N ALA A 33 0.64 6.41 -3.31
CA ALA A 33 0.02 7.69 -3.66
C ALA A 33 1.02 8.65 -4.34
N ALA A 34 2.29 8.60 -3.94
CA ALA A 34 3.38 9.37 -4.54
C ALA A 34 3.96 8.75 -5.83
N LYS A 35 3.42 7.62 -6.32
CA LYS A 35 3.96 6.82 -7.45
C LYS A 35 5.42 6.38 -7.25
N GLN A 36 5.85 6.20 -6.00
CA GLN A 36 7.18 5.73 -5.59
C GLN A 36 7.21 4.23 -5.28
N ALA A 37 6.06 3.56 -5.34
CA ALA A 37 5.90 2.12 -5.16
C ALA A 37 4.81 1.60 -6.12
N ALA A 38 4.77 0.29 -6.36
CA ALA A 38 3.73 -0.37 -7.15
C ALA A 38 2.92 -1.34 -6.28
N LEU A 39 1.63 -1.54 -6.61
CA LEU A 39 0.74 -2.39 -5.80
C LEU A 39 1.26 -3.83 -5.66
N LYS A 40 1.85 -4.34 -6.75
CA LYS A 40 2.54 -5.65 -6.84
C LYS A 40 3.71 -5.83 -5.87
N ASP A 41 4.23 -4.75 -5.30
CA ASP A 41 5.32 -4.84 -4.31
C ASP A 41 4.81 -5.37 -2.97
N CYS A 42 3.48 -5.39 -2.75
CA CYS A 42 2.86 -6.02 -1.60
C CYS A 42 2.39 -7.44 -1.94
N PRO A 43 3.01 -8.49 -1.38
CA PRO A 43 2.63 -9.87 -1.66
C PRO A 43 1.26 -10.27 -1.09
N HIS A 44 0.68 -9.42 -0.23
CA HIS A 44 -0.62 -9.63 0.41
C HIS A 44 -1.75 -8.89 -0.28
N VAL A 45 -1.46 -8.10 -1.32
CA VAL A 45 -2.48 -7.46 -2.15
C VAL A 45 -2.64 -8.31 -3.40
N SER A 46 -3.60 -9.23 -3.38
CA SER A 46 -4.09 -9.89 -4.60
C SER A 46 -5.03 -8.94 -5.34
N GLU A 47 -5.10 -9.08 -6.67
CA GLU A 47 -5.88 -8.25 -7.61
C GLU A 47 -7.41 -8.29 -7.42
N GLU A 48 -7.89 -8.77 -6.27
CA GLU A 48 -9.31 -9.04 -5.98
C GLU A 48 -9.92 -8.05 -4.97
N ALA A 49 -9.27 -6.90 -4.72
CA ALA A 49 -9.80 -5.81 -3.89
C ALA A 49 -10.50 -4.71 -4.71
#